data_AF-A0A8H4V0T0-F1
#
_entry.id   AF-A0A8H4V0T0-F1
#
_cell.length_a   1.000
_cell.length_b   1.000
_cell.length_c   1.000
_cell.angle_alpha   90.00
_cell.angle_beta   90.00
_cell.angle_gamma   90.00
#
_symmetry.space_group_name_H-M   'P 1'
#
loop_
_entity.id
_entity.type
_entity.pdbx_description
1 polymer ?
#
loop_
_entity_poly.entity_id
_entity_poly.type
_entity_poly.pdbx_seq_one_letter_code
_entity_poly.pdbx_strand_id
1 'polypeptide(L)'
;MNSHIFDIQPLHRFSGSNAAIRRPREIAYFSYDDEHNFRLDESSMQYYYPPQPSQLPLDLSAGFDTFQKLNDAPDEHLDALLDTIVALEQSTEKKCEADIVTWRGMMTK
;
A
#
# COMPACT_ATOMS: atom_id res chain seq x y z
N MET A 1 -30.38 -7.13 24.83
CA MET A 1 -29.41 -6.31 24.08
C MET A 1 -28.06 -6.52 24.73
N ASN A 2 -27.12 -7.20 24.05
CA ASN A 2 -25.77 -7.40 24.60
C ASN A 2 -24.99 -6.11 24.42
N SER A 3 -24.66 -5.46 25.54
CA SER A 3 -23.69 -4.37 25.57
C SER A 3 -22.30 -4.99 25.45
N HIS A 4 -21.65 -4.79 24.30
CA HIS A 4 -20.25 -5.12 24.13
C HIS A 4 -19.44 -3.94 24.69
N ILE A 5 -18.93 -4.09 25.91
CA ILE A 5 -18.01 -3.14 26.52
C ILE A 5 -16.61 -3.49 26.02
N PHE A 6 -15.96 -2.56 25.33
CA PHE A 6 -14.56 -2.70 24.94
C PHE A 6 -13.68 -2.22 26.10
N ASP A 7 -12.97 -3.14 26.73
CA ASP A 7 -12.10 -2.82 27.85
C ASP A 7 -10.87 -2.04 27.37
N ILE A 8 -10.86 -0.73 27.63
CA ILE A 8 -9.71 0.12 27.35
C ILE A 8 -8.65 -0.13 28.43
N GLN A 9 -7.53 -0.73 28.02
CA GLN A 9 -6.41 -1.05 28.91
C GLN A 9 -5.37 0.07 28.94
N PRO A 10 -4.66 0.30 30.06
CA PRO A 10 -3.61 1.31 30.14
C PRO A 10 -2.45 1.05 29.16
N LEU A 11 -1.97 2.10 28.48
CA LEU A 11 -0.89 2.00 27.48
C LEU A 11 0.42 1.43 28.04
N HIS A 12 0.72 1.66 29.33
CA HIS A 12 1.94 1.14 29.97
C HIS A 12 2.03 -0.39 29.95
N ARG A 13 0.90 -1.10 29.78
CA ARG A 13 0.90 -2.56 29.66
C ARG A 13 1.68 -3.06 28.43
N PHE A 14 1.80 -2.21 27.41
CA PHE A 14 2.53 -2.51 26.18
C PHE A 14 3.97 -1.97 26.19
N SER A 15 4.41 -1.33 27.28
CA SER A 15 5.80 -0.87 27.39
C SER A 15 6.75 -2.07 27.53
N GLY A 16 7.68 -2.23 26.60
CA GLY A 16 8.72 -3.27 26.66
C GLY A 16 8.34 -4.65 26.12
N SER A 17 7.07 -4.89 25.77
CA SER A 17 6.68 -6.09 25.03
C SER A 17 7.01 -5.91 23.56
N ASN A 18 8.10 -6.50 23.09
CA ASN A 18 8.33 -6.67 21.65
C ASN A 18 7.20 -7.55 21.10
N ALA A 19 6.26 -6.95 20.37
CA ALA A 19 5.28 -7.73 19.64
C ALA A 19 6.02 -8.66 18.68
N ALA A 20 5.58 -9.92 18.58
CA ALA A 20 6.13 -10.84 17.60
C ALA A 20 5.73 -10.35 16.20
N ILE A 21 6.64 -9.65 15.52
CA ILE A 21 6.42 -9.18 14.16
C ILE A 21 6.66 -10.35 13.21
N ARG A 22 5.59 -10.81 12.55
CA ARG A 22 5.69 -11.77 11.45
C ARG A 22 6.45 -11.11 10.30
N ARG A 23 7.42 -11.84 9.70
CA ARG A 23 8.12 -11.37 8.51
C ARG A 23 7.12 -11.13 7.38
N PRO A 24 7.02 -9.91 6.81
CA PRO A 24 6.15 -9.63 5.68
C PRO A 24 6.48 -10.53 4.50
N ARG A 25 5.45 -10.95 3.76
CA ARG A 25 5.56 -11.69 2.51
C ARG A 25 4.67 -11.01 1.49
N GLU A 26 5.20 -10.84 0.28
CA GLU A 26 4.38 -10.46 -0.85
C GLU A 26 3.47 -11.63 -1.24
N ILE A 27 2.20 -11.34 -1.50
CA ILE A 27 1.19 -12.35 -1.86
C ILE A 27 0.53 -12.04 -3.20
N ALA A 28 0.49 -10.77 -3.61
CA ALA A 28 -0.03 -10.30 -4.88
C ALA A 28 0.44 -8.86 -5.12
N TYR A 29 0.26 -8.39 -6.35
CA TYR A 29 0.59 -7.04 -6.80
C TYR A 29 -0.39 -6.60 -7.89
N PHE A 30 -0.45 -5.30 -8.13
CA PHE A 30 -1.19 -4.68 -9.23
C PHE A 30 -0.48 -3.39 -9.64
N SER A 31 -0.88 -2.85 -10.79
CA SER A 31 -0.33 -1.63 -11.37
C SER A 31 -1.43 -0.64 -11.72
N TYR A 32 -1.08 0.65 -11.73
CA TYR A 32 -1.85 1.71 -12.38
C TYR A 32 -1.07 2.24 -13.57
N ASP A 33 -1.70 2.37 -14.72
CA ASP A 33 -1.07 2.98 -15.90
C ASP A 33 -1.03 4.51 -15.82
N ASP A 34 -0.48 5.14 -16.87
CA ASP A 34 -0.34 6.60 -16.96
C ASP A 34 -1.69 7.35 -16.91
N GLU A 35 -2.79 6.67 -17.25
CA GLU A 35 -4.16 7.19 -17.19
C GLU A 35 -4.86 6.80 -15.87
N HIS A 36 -4.12 6.23 -14.91
CA HIS A 36 -4.59 5.72 -13.63
C HIS A 36 -5.60 4.56 -13.75
N ASN A 37 -5.53 3.78 -14.83
CA ASN A 37 -6.34 2.57 -14.96
C ASN A 37 -5.68 1.38 -14.25
N PHE A 38 -6.50 0.62 -13.52
CA PHE A 38 -6.08 -0.57 -12.78
C PHE A 38 -5.69 -1.73 -13.71
N ARG A 39 -4.61 -2.43 -13.37
CA ARG A 39 -4.10 -3.64 -14.05
C ARG A 39 -3.61 -4.68 -13.06
N LEU A 40 -3.99 -5.94 -13.26
CA LEU A 40 -3.50 -7.08 -12.47
C LEU A 40 -2.14 -7.59 -12.98
N ASP A 41 -1.14 -6.72 -12.97
CA ASP A 41 0.22 -7.02 -13.42
C ASP A 41 1.28 -6.16 -12.71
N GLU A 42 2.54 -6.34 -13.10
CA GLU A 42 3.70 -5.58 -12.63
C GLU A 42 4.15 -4.49 -13.64
N SER A 43 3.28 -4.08 -14.57
CA SER A 43 3.65 -3.20 -15.68
C SER A 43 4.17 -1.82 -15.25
N SER A 44 3.76 -1.35 -14.06
CA SER A 44 4.21 -0.05 -13.51
C SER A 44 5.38 -0.19 -12.54
N MET A 45 5.97 -1.39 -12.39
CA MET A 45 7.14 -1.58 -11.54
C MET A 45 8.38 -0.94 -12.17
N GLN A 46 8.98 0.00 -11.44
CA GLN A 46 10.17 0.73 -11.88
C GLN A 46 11.45 0.16 -11.25
N TYR A 47 12.53 0.25 -12.01
CA TYR A 47 13.85 -0.18 -11.57
C TYR A 47 14.70 1.02 -11.20
N TYR A 48 15.35 0.95 -10.05
CA TYR A 48 16.32 1.95 -9.66
C TYR A 48 17.51 1.96 -10.63
N TYR A 49 17.82 3.13 -11.17
CA TYR A 49 19.02 3.36 -11.97
C TYR A 49 19.80 4.53 -11.38
N PRO A 50 21.04 4.32 -10.90
CA PRO A 50 21.80 5.38 -10.25
C PRO A 50 22.21 6.46 -11.25
N PRO A 51 22.14 7.76 -10.88
CA PRO A 51 22.60 8.84 -11.74
C PRO A 51 24.12 8.80 -11.92
N GLN A 52 24.58 9.18 -13.10
CA GLN A 52 26.00 9.35 -13.40
C GLN A 52 26.53 10.63 -12.75
N PRO A 53 27.81 10.68 -12.31
CA PRO A 53 28.40 11.89 -11.71
C PRO A 53 28.31 13.13 -12.62
N SER A 54 28.33 12.94 -13.94
CA SER A 54 28.19 14.02 -14.93
C SER A 54 26.80 14.65 -14.98
N GLN A 55 25.78 13.98 -14.42
CA GLN A 55 24.41 14.48 -14.35
C GLN A 55 24.16 15.30 -13.07
N LEU A 56 25.14 15.38 -12.16
CA LEU A 56 25.02 16.09 -10.90
C LEU A 56 25.62 17.50 -10.99
N PRO A 57 24.99 18.51 -10.34
CA PRO A 57 23.74 18.42 -9.58
C PRO A 57 22.50 18.33 -10.50
N LEU A 58 21.50 17.54 -10.08
CA LEU A 58 20.19 17.46 -10.75
C LEU A 58 19.26 18.55 -10.21
N ASP A 59 18.65 19.31 -11.11
CA ASP A 59 17.57 20.23 -10.77
C ASP A 59 16.26 19.44 -10.61
N LEU A 60 15.79 19.28 -9.37
CA LEU A 60 14.54 18.60 -9.05
C LEU A 60 13.29 19.45 -9.32
N SER A 61 13.45 20.73 -9.64
CA SER A 61 12.35 21.61 -10.08
C SER A 61 12.12 21.56 -11.58
N ALA A 62 13.06 20.99 -12.35
CA ALA A 62 12.89 20.82 -13.79
C ALA A 62 11.64 19.98 -14.11
N GLY A 63 10.77 20.49 -14.98
CA GLY A 63 9.52 19.83 -15.38
C GLY A 63 8.30 20.13 -14.50
N PHE A 64 8.44 20.98 -13.47
CA PHE A 64 7.33 21.38 -12.60
C PHE A 64 6.15 21.98 -13.38
N ASP A 65 6.40 22.86 -14.35
CA ASP A 65 5.36 23.52 -15.14
C ASP A 65 4.57 22.55 -16.05
N THR A 66 5.14 21.38 -16.33
CA THR A 66 4.54 20.32 -17.15
C THR A 66 4.01 19.14 -16.32
N PHE A 67 4.15 19.20 -14.99
CA PHE A 67 3.74 18.13 -14.10
C PHE A 67 2.22 17.98 -14.11
N GLN A 68 1.76 16.78 -14.43
CA GLN A 68 0.34 16.42 -14.39
C GLN A 68 0.03 15.86 -12.99
N LYS A 69 -0.56 16.69 -12.12
CA LYS A 69 -0.95 16.26 -10.78
C LYS A 69 -2.11 15.27 -10.88
N LEU A 70 -1.95 14.11 -10.25
CA LEU A 70 -3.04 13.14 -10.06
C LEU A 70 -4.20 13.82 -9.29
N ASN A 71 -5.42 13.63 -9.79
CA ASN A 71 -6.61 14.12 -9.12
C ASN A 71 -6.91 13.27 -7.87
N ASP A 72 -6.61 13.84 -6.71
CA ASP A 72 -6.74 13.25 -5.38
C ASP A 72 -8.09 13.55 -4.70
N ALA A 73 -9.07 14.06 -5.45
CA ALA A 73 -10.41 14.38 -4.94
C ALA A 73 -11.29 13.17 -4.58
N PRO A 74 -11.23 12.01 -5.27
CA PRO A 74 -11.94 10.82 -4.82
C PRO A 74 -11.29 10.26 -3.55
N ASP A 75 -12.10 9.81 -2.59
CA ASP A 75 -11.57 9.05 -1.46
C ASP A 75 -10.86 7.79 -1.99
N GLU A 76 -9.64 7.54 -1.55
CA GLU A 76 -8.91 6.32 -1.89
C GLU A 76 -9.64 5.11 -1.31
N HIS A 77 -10.43 4.45 -2.16
CA HIS A 77 -11.12 3.22 -1.83
C HIS A 77 -10.16 2.03 -1.77
N LEU A 78 -10.61 0.94 -1.15
CA LEU A 78 -9.86 -0.31 -1.12
C LEU A 78 -10.04 -1.13 -2.40
N ASP A 79 -10.72 -0.61 -3.42
CA ASP A 79 -11.17 -1.36 -4.61
C ASP A 79 -10.03 -2.13 -5.28
N ALA A 80 -8.95 -1.45 -5.69
CA ALA A 80 -7.81 -2.12 -6.32
C ALA A 80 -7.13 -3.15 -5.40
N LEU A 81 -7.04 -2.86 -4.09
CA LEU A 81 -6.49 -3.81 -3.12
C LEU A 81 -7.37 -5.07 -3.01
N LEU A 82 -8.68 -4.88 -2.93
CA LEU A 82 -9.66 -5.97 -2.81
C LEU A 82 -9.77 -6.78 -4.10
N ASP A 83 -9.83 -6.14 -5.26
CA ASP A 83 -9.86 -6.80 -6.56
C ASP A 83 -8.61 -7.67 -6.77
N THR A 84 -7.44 -7.18 -6.34
CA THR A 84 -6.19 -7.95 -6.37
C THR A 84 -6.24 -9.18 -5.46
N ILE A 85 -6.80 -9.04 -4.24
CA ILE A 85 -6.98 -10.17 -3.33
C ILE A 85 -7.98 -11.17 -3.91
N VAL A 86 -9.09 -10.71 -4.47
CA VAL A 86 -10.10 -11.58 -5.12
C VAL A 86 -9.47 -12.38 -6.26
N ALA A 87 -8.66 -11.75 -7.11
CA ALA A 87 -7.95 -12.44 -8.18
C ALA A 87 -6.96 -13.50 -7.64
N LEU A 88 -6.23 -13.19 -6.56
CA LEU A 88 -5.36 -14.15 -5.87
C LEU A 88 -6.17 -15.35 -5.33
N GLU A 89 -7.28 -15.10 -4.64
CA GLU A 89 -8.13 -16.14 -4.07
C GLU A 89 -8.74 -17.05 -5.15
N GLN A 90 -9.16 -16.46 -6.27
CA GLN A 90 -9.66 -17.20 -7.43
C GLN A 90 -8.58 -18.09 -8.06
N SER A 91 -7.38 -17.56 -8.26
CA SER A 91 -6.27 -18.31 -8.89
C SER A 91 -5.71 -19.44 -8.01
N THR A 92 -5.80 -19.28 -6.69
CA THR A 92 -5.27 -20.26 -5.71
C THR A 92 -6.33 -21.18 -5.13
N GLU A 93 -7.61 -20.93 -5.43
CA GLU A 93 -8.79 -21.56 -4.85
C GLU A 93 -8.78 -21.54 -3.30
N LYS A 94 -8.13 -20.53 -2.71
CA LYS A 94 -7.91 -20.41 -1.27
C LYS A 94 -8.16 -19.00 -0.83
N LYS A 95 -8.91 -18.87 0.26
CA LYS A 95 -9.12 -17.58 0.92
C LYS A 95 -7.81 -17.05 1.50
N CYS A 96 -7.57 -15.75 1.37
CA CYS A 96 -6.46 -15.06 2.00
C CYS A 96 -6.62 -15.12 3.53
N GLU A 97 -5.57 -15.56 4.22
CA GLU A 97 -5.52 -15.59 5.69
C GLU A 97 -5.11 -14.21 6.22
N ALA A 98 -6.09 -13.36 6.52
CA ALA A 98 -5.87 -12.05 7.11
C ALA A 98 -7.05 -11.64 8.01
N ASP A 99 -6.74 -11.02 9.16
CA ASP A 99 -7.74 -10.43 10.06
C ASP A 99 -8.12 -9.00 9.65
N ILE A 100 -7.17 -8.28 9.04
CA ILE A 100 -7.32 -6.87 8.64
C ILE A 100 -6.72 -6.69 7.24
N VAL A 101 -7.47 -6.02 6.36
CA VAL A 101 -7.04 -5.59 5.03
C VAL A 101 -7.14 -4.07 4.96
N THR A 102 -6.03 -3.39 4.71
CA THR A 102 -6.00 -1.92 4.63
C THR A 102 -4.75 -1.43 3.90
N TRP A 103 -4.75 -0.15 3.51
CA TRP A 103 -3.56 0.52 3.01
C TRP A 103 -2.53 0.73 4.12
N ARG A 104 -1.25 0.60 3.77
CA ARG A 104 -0.12 0.83 4.69
C ARG A 104 -0.19 2.21 5.36
N GLY A 105 -0.64 3.23 4.64
CA GLY A 105 -0.80 4.59 5.18
C GLY A 105 -1.75 4.68 6.38
N MET A 106 -2.76 3.80 6.46
CA MET A 106 -3.70 3.78 7.60
C MET A 106 -3.07 3.20 8.87
N MET A 107 -2.07 2.31 8.74
CA MET A 107 -1.37 1.71 9.88
C MET A 107 -0.26 2.62 10.45
N THR A 108 0.18 3.61 9.67
CA THR A 108 1.27 4.52 10.04
C THR A 108 0.80 5.90 10.49
N LYS A 109 -0.50 6.18 10.46
CA LYS A 109 -1.11 7.40 11.02
C LYS A 109 -1.31 7.25 12.52
#